data_AF-A0A1M6GR65-F1
#
_entry.id   AF-A0A1M6GR65-F1
#
_cell.length_a   1.000
_cell.length_b   1.000
_cell.length_c   1.000
_cell.angle_alpha   90.00
_cell.angle_beta   90.00
_cell.angle_gamma   90.00
#
_symmetry.space_group_name_H-M   'P 1'
#
loop_
_entity.id
_entity.type
_entity.pdbx_description
1 polymer ?
#
loop_
_entity_poly.entity_id
_entity_poly.type
_entity_poly.pdbx_seq_one_letter_code
_entity_poly.pdbx_strand_id
1 'polypeptide(L)'
;MPLDYAFLPDLNLVHVRFAGHVTIAETMEGFRRFAADPALRPGVRQLVDFRQVRSYEKDPPAFMQMQARILEHHADLDPAPDAPAHMHIVFLAPAPIHQQMAALAKRSWEGLGMMSISVAGTPEEALAILDLPERAAASLFAARD
;
A
#
# COMPACT_ATOMS: atom_id res chain seq x y z
N MET A 1 -13.49 -8.33 5.60
CA MET A 1 -12.57 -8.39 4.46
C MET A 1 -11.18 -8.12 4.99
N PRO A 2 -10.14 -8.84 4.56
CA PRO A 2 -8.80 -8.64 5.08
C PRO A 2 -8.12 -7.38 4.54
N LEU A 3 -8.76 -6.59 3.67
CA LEU A 3 -8.24 -5.32 3.14
C LEU A 3 -9.28 -4.20 3.38
N ASP A 4 -8.89 -3.20 4.14
CA ASP A 4 -9.59 -1.93 4.34
C ASP A 4 -8.69 -0.77 3.95
N TYR A 5 -9.28 0.39 3.62
CA TYR A 5 -8.51 1.61 3.38
C TYR A 5 -9.22 2.85 3.91
N ALA A 6 -8.44 3.88 4.22
CA ALA A 6 -8.95 5.19 4.64
C ALA A 6 -8.09 6.30 4.02
N PHE A 7 -8.73 7.24 3.33
CA PHE A 7 -8.08 8.46 2.87
C PHE A 7 -7.97 9.46 4.02
N LEU A 8 -6.81 10.09 4.14
CA LEU A 8 -6.49 11.14 5.10
C LEU A 8 -6.08 12.38 4.30
N PRO A 9 -7.04 13.17 3.80
CA PRO A 9 -6.78 14.27 2.87
C PRO A 9 -5.83 15.32 3.43
N ASP A 10 -5.95 15.63 4.72
CA ASP A 10 -5.09 16.60 5.44
C ASP A 10 -3.61 16.19 5.43
N LEU A 11 -3.32 14.91 5.21
CA LEU A 11 -1.98 14.34 5.15
C LEU A 11 -1.55 13.95 3.73
N ASN A 12 -2.39 14.16 2.70
CA ASN A 12 -2.19 13.63 1.35
C ASN A 12 -1.75 12.14 1.37
N LEU A 13 -2.48 11.34 2.16
CA LEU A 13 -2.12 9.96 2.46
C LEU A 13 -3.36 9.07 2.36
N VAL A 14 -3.18 7.85 1.85
CA VAL A 14 -4.11 6.75 2.07
C VAL A 14 -3.45 5.70 2.97
N HIS A 15 -4.20 5.25 3.97
CA HIS A 15 -3.83 4.13 4.83
C HIS A 15 -4.58 2.88 4.37
N VAL A 16 -3.85 1.87 3.91
CA VAL A 16 -4.37 0.58 3.48
C VAL A 16 -3.99 -0.45 4.53
N ARG A 17 -4.96 -1.10 5.16
CA ARG A 17 -4.75 -2.07 6.23
C ARG A 17 -5.07 -3.47 5.76
N PHE A 18 -4.12 -4.37 5.94
CA PHE A 18 -4.32 -5.81 5.76
C PHE A 18 -4.43 -6.54 7.10
N ALA A 19 -5.34 -7.51 7.20
CA ALA A 19 -5.58 -8.28 8.42
C ALA A 19 -5.90 -9.76 8.15
N GLY A 20 -5.54 -10.66 9.07
CA GLY A 20 -5.92 -12.07 9.01
C GLY A 20 -5.16 -12.87 7.94
N HIS A 21 -5.87 -13.74 7.21
CA HIS A 21 -5.34 -14.48 6.07
C HIS A 21 -5.60 -13.69 4.79
N VAL A 22 -4.54 -13.24 4.11
CA VAL A 22 -4.66 -12.43 2.89
C VAL A 22 -4.68 -13.32 1.66
N THR A 23 -5.77 -13.27 0.90
CA THR A 23 -5.90 -13.98 -0.39
C THR A 23 -5.75 -13.04 -1.58
N ILE A 24 -5.40 -13.58 -2.75
CA ILE A 24 -5.34 -12.82 -4.00
C ILE A 24 -6.73 -12.28 -4.36
N ALA A 25 -7.76 -13.11 -4.23
CA ALA A 25 -9.14 -12.74 -4.55
C ALA A 25 -9.63 -11.54 -3.70
N GLU A 26 -9.40 -11.57 -2.39
CA GLU A 26 -9.81 -10.50 -1.49
C GLU A 26 -8.99 -9.22 -1.69
N THR A 27 -7.70 -9.37 -2.01
CA THR A 27 -6.83 -8.23 -2.34
C THR A 27 -7.32 -7.54 -3.61
N MET A 28 -7.66 -8.30 -4.66
CA MET A 28 -8.20 -7.76 -5.90
C MET A 28 -9.55 -7.08 -5.70
N GLU A 29 -10.45 -7.65 -4.90
CA GLU A 29 -11.73 -7.01 -4.61
C GLU A 29 -11.56 -5.73 -3.77
N GLY A 30 -10.61 -5.73 -2.82
CA GLY A 30 -10.23 -4.51 -2.10
C GLY A 30 -9.63 -3.44 -3.03
N PHE A 31 -8.73 -3.85 -3.91
CA PHE A 31 -8.11 -2.97 -4.90
C PHE A 31 -9.14 -2.37 -5.86
N ARG A 32 -10.11 -3.16 -6.34
CA ARG A 32 -11.18 -2.68 -7.22
C ARG A 32 -12.01 -1.57 -6.57
N ARG A 33 -12.29 -1.69 -5.26
CA ARG A 33 -12.98 -0.64 -4.48
C ARG A 33 -12.10 0.61 -4.35
N PHE A 34 -10.84 0.44 -3.99
CA PHE A 34 -9.86 1.52 -3.87
C PHE A 34 -9.67 2.29 -5.19
N ALA A 35 -9.48 1.58 -6.30
CA ALA A 35 -9.28 2.12 -7.64
C ALA A 35 -10.47 2.92 -8.18
N ALA A 36 -11.69 2.58 -7.72
CA ALA A 36 -12.92 3.27 -8.09
C ALA A 36 -13.28 4.43 -7.14
N ASP A 37 -12.48 4.66 -6.09
CA ASP A 37 -12.79 5.67 -5.08
C ASP A 37 -12.50 7.09 -5.61
N PRO A 38 -13.47 8.01 -5.60
CA PRO A 38 -13.28 9.37 -6.12
C PRO A 38 -12.30 10.21 -5.27
N ALA A 39 -11.95 9.77 -4.06
CA ALA A 39 -10.92 10.41 -3.25
C ALA A 39 -9.50 10.07 -3.71
N LEU A 40 -9.33 9.06 -4.56
CA LEU A 40 -8.04 8.71 -5.16
C LEU A 40 -7.59 9.81 -6.12
N ARG A 41 -6.41 10.36 -5.87
CA ARG A 41 -5.80 11.42 -6.69
C ARG A 41 -4.36 11.05 -7.07
N PRO A 42 -3.85 11.53 -8.21
CA PRO A 42 -2.45 11.35 -8.56
C PRO A 42 -1.53 11.90 -7.47
N GLY A 43 -0.45 11.18 -7.15
CA GLY A 43 0.54 11.61 -6.15
C GLY A 43 0.13 11.44 -4.68
N VAL A 44 -1.01 10.82 -4.38
CA VAL A 44 -1.36 10.44 -2.99
C VAL A 44 -0.37 9.40 -2.48
N ARG A 45 0.24 9.66 -1.32
CA ARG A 45 1.16 8.71 -0.65
C ARG A 45 0.37 7.55 -0.09
N GLN A 46 0.98 6.37 -0.02
CA GLN A 46 0.32 5.18 0.51
C GLN A 46 1.10 4.60 1.70
N LEU A 47 0.39 4.35 2.79
CA LEU A 47 0.86 3.52 3.89
C LEU A 47 0.14 2.18 3.82
N VAL A 48 0.87 1.11 3.54
CA VAL A 48 0.33 -0.25 3.52
C VAL A 48 0.73 -0.96 4.83
N ASP A 49 -0.26 -1.19 5.68
CA ASP A 49 -0.11 -1.74 7.03
C ASP A 49 -0.37 -3.24 7.05
N PHE A 50 0.69 -4.02 7.28
CA PHE A 50 0.62 -5.48 7.38
C PHE A 50 0.54 -5.99 8.82
N ARG A 51 0.50 -5.12 9.84
CA ARG A 51 0.65 -5.53 11.25
C ARG A 51 -0.36 -6.59 11.70
N GLN A 52 -1.56 -6.61 11.13
CA GLN A 52 -2.61 -7.56 11.48
C GLN A 52 -2.64 -8.81 10.59
N VAL A 53 -1.74 -8.94 9.62
CA VAL A 53 -1.62 -10.11 8.76
C VAL A 53 -1.02 -11.27 9.55
N ARG A 54 -1.68 -12.43 9.49
CA ARG A 54 -1.28 -13.69 10.14
C ARG A 54 -0.71 -14.70 9.14
N SER A 55 -1.22 -14.68 7.92
CA SER A 55 -0.78 -15.53 6.81
C SER A 55 -1.24 -14.96 5.48
N TYR A 56 -0.70 -15.46 4.38
CA TYR A 56 -1.11 -15.07 3.03
C TYR A 56 -1.10 -16.27 2.09
N GLU A 57 -1.90 -16.19 1.04
CA GLU A 57 -1.99 -17.18 -0.02
C GLU A 57 -0.69 -17.23 -0.82
N LYS A 58 -0.16 -18.43 -1.06
CA LYS A 58 1.08 -18.65 -1.82
C LYS A 58 0.76 -19.17 -3.22
N ASP A 59 0.38 -18.26 -4.10
CA ASP A 59 0.19 -18.53 -5.53
C ASP A 59 1.04 -17.54 -6.34
N PRO A 60 2.29 -17.88 -6.70
CA PRO A 60 3.18 -16.96 -7.40
C PRO A 60 2.63 -16.48 -8.77
N PRO A 61 2.06 -17.36 -9.63
CA PRO A 61 1.40 -16.91 -10.86
C PRO A 61 0.28 -15.90 -10.62
N ALA A 62 -0.66 -16.20 -9.72
CA ALA A 62 -1.79 -15.30 -9.44
C ALA A 62 -1.32 -13.99 -8.81
N PHE A 63 -0.30 -14.05 -7.95
CA PHE A 63 0.35 -12.88 -7.37
C PHE A 63 0.92 -11.96 -8.46
N MET A 64 1.70 -12.50 -9.41
CA MET A 64 2.29 -11.68 -10.47
C MET A 64 1.22 -11.05 -11.38
N GLN A 65 0.13 -11.76 -11.67
CA GLN A 65 -1.01 -11.21 -12.41
C GLN A 65 -1.68 -10.07 -11.65
N MET A 66 -1.91 -10.22 -10.34
CA MET A 66 -2.44 -9.16 -9.48
C MET A 66 -1.53 -7.92 -9.51
N GLN A 67 -0.22 -8.11 -9.38
CA GLN A 67 0.73 -6.99 -9.38
C GLN A 67 0.74 -6.23 -10.71
N ALA A 68 0.60 -6.93 -11.84
CA ALA A 68 0.46 -6.30 -13.16
C ALA A 68 -0.81 -5.44 -13.25
N ARG A 69 -1.95 -5.92 -12.73
CA ARG A 69 -3.20 -5.15 -12.70
C ARG A 69 -3.13 -3.89 -11.84
N ILE A 70 -2.48 -4.00 -10.68
CA ILE A 70 -2.27 -2.85 -9.79
C ILE A 70 -1.41 -1.80 -10.50
N LEU A 71 -0.35 -2.25 -11.18
CA LEU A 71 0.55 -1.39 -11.94
C LEU A 71 -0.15 -0.69 -13.12
N GLU A 72 -0.92 -1.43 -13.94
CA GLU A 72 -1.69 -0.89 -15.07
C GLU A 72 -2.58 0.27 -14.61
N HIS A 73 -3.34 0.07 -13.53
CA HIS A 73 -4.20 1.10 -12.98
C HIS A 73 -3.41 2.32 -12.49
N HIS A 74 -2.25 2.12 -11.87
CA HIS A 74 -1.41 3.22 -11.42
C HIS A 74 -0.81 4.03 -12.58
N ALA A 75 -0.49 3.38 -13.71
CA ALA A 75 -0.09 4.07 -14.93
C ALA A 75 -1.23 4.94 -15.49
N ASP A 76 -2.47 4.47 -15.45
CA ASP A 76 -3.64 5.22 -15.94
C ASP A 76 -3.97 6.46 -15.09
N LEU A 77 -3.59 6.46 -13.80
CA LEU A 77 -3.78 7.60 -12.90
C LEU A 77 -2.78 8.74 -13.16
N ASP A 78 -1.82 8.58 -14.06
CA ASP A 78 -0.76 9.54 -14.29
C ASP A 78 -0.88 10.20 -15.67
N PRO A 79 -1.61 11.33 -15.77
CA PRO A 79 -1.97 11.91 -17.07
C PRO A 79 -0.85 12.76 -17.71
N ALA A 80 0.30 12.95 -17.05
CA ALA A 80 1.34 13.85 -17.52
C ALA A 80 2.58 13.08 -18.01
N PRO A 81 2.81 12.96 -19.33
CA PRO A 81 4.01 12.31 -19.88
C PRO A 81 5.33 12.99 -19.46
N ASP A 82 5.26 14.22 -18.96
CA ASP A 82 6.40 15.09 -18.68
C ASP A 82 6.78 15.11 -17.19
N ALA A 83 5.93 14.55 -16.32
CA ALA A 83 6.12 14.56 -14.87
C ALA A 83 5.38 13.36 -14.25
N PRO A 84 5.95 12.14 -14.37
CA PRO A 84 5.31 10.98 -13.82
C PRO A 84 5.08 11.20 -12.32
N ALA A 85 3.82 11.04 -11.89
CA ALA A 85 3.41 11.02 -10.51
C ALA A 85 4.16 9.86 -9.80
N HIS A 86 5.33 10.17 -9.25
CA HIS A 86 6.11 9.23 -8.46
C HIS A 86 5.30 8.82 -7.24
N MET A 87 4.71 7.64 -7.28
CA MET A 87 3.96 7.14 -6.13
C MET A 87 4.93 6.78 -5.02
N HIS A 88 4.60 7.20 -3.81
CA HIS A 88 5.39 6.87 -2.63
C HIS A 88 4.62 5.89 -1.76
N ILE A 89 5.11 4.65 -1.70
CA ILE A 89 4.49 3.54 -0.98
C ILE A 89 5.40 3.15 0.18
N VAL A 90 4.85 3.13 1.39
CA VAL A 90 5.55 2.67 2.60
C VAL A 90 4.83 1.44 3.12
N PHE A 91 5.52 0.31 3.15
CA PHE A 91 5.04 -0.92 3.79
C PHE A 91 5.42 -0.92 5.27
N LEU A 92 4.44 -0.95 6.17
CA LEU A 92 4.67 -1.19 7.61
C LEU A 92 4.63 -2.69 7.89
N ALA A 93 5.82 -3.25 8.11
CA ALA A 93 6.09 -4.68 8.13
C ALA A 93 6.96 -5.10 9.34
N PRO A 94 6.42 -5.11 10.57
CA PRO A 94 7.22 -5.39 11.77
C PRO A 94 7.63 -6.86 11.93
N ALA A 95 6.91 -7.81 11.34
CA ALA A 95 7.19 -9.24 11.50
C ALA A 95 7.82 -9.86 10.25
N PRO A 96 8.55 -10.99 10.36
CA PRO A 96 9.20 -11.64 9.21
C PRO A 96 8.25 -11.96 8.05
N ILE A 97 7.02 -12.37 8.36
CA ILE A 97 6.00 -12.67 7.33
C ILE A 97 5.57 -11.40 6.58
N HIS A 98 5.49 -10.25 7.26
CA HIS A 98 5.15 -8.97 6.64
C HIS A 98 6.28 -8.48 5.74
N GLN A 99 7.53 -8.64 6.20
CA GLN A 99 8.72 -8.29 5.42
C GLN A 99 8.80 -9.14 4.15
N GLN A 100 8.47 -10.44 4.24
CA GLN A 100 8.40 -11.32 3.09
C GLN A 100 7.36 -10.83 2.07
N MET A 101 6.17 -10.43 2.51
CA MET A 101 5.13 -9.87 1.64
C MET A 101 5.57 -8.56 0.99
N ALA A 102 6.11 -7.62 1.78
CA ALA A 102 6.62 -6.35 1.29
C ALA A 102 7.73 -6.55 0.25
N ALA A 103 8.64 -7.51 0.49
CA ALA A 103 9.70 -7.84 -0.45
C ALA A 103 9.17 -8.47 -1.75
N LEU A 104 8.12 -9.29 -1.69
CA LEU A 104 7.46 -9.82 -2.88
C LEU A 104 6.85 -8.70 -3.74
N ALA A 105 6.10 -7.79 -3.11
CA ALA A 105 5.49 -6.64 -3.80
C ALA A 105 6.53 -5.65 -4.33
N LYS A 106 7.59 -5.35 -3.56
CA LYS A 106 8.68 -4.50 -4.03
C LYS A 106 9.35 -5.08 -5.28
N ARG A 107 9.66 -6.38 -5.28
CA ARG A 107 10.32 -7.04 -6.42
C ARG A 107 9.47 -7.04 -7.69
N SER A 108 8.14 -7.08 -7.58
CA SER A 108 7.28 -7.05 -8.78
C SER A 108 7.28 -5.69 -9.49
N TRP A 109 7.77 -4.63 -8.85
CA TRP A 109 7.76 -3.27 -9.39
C TRP A 109 9.15 -2.64 -9.49
N GLU A 110 10.20 -3.40 -9.17
CA GLU A 110 11.58 -2.91 -9.18
C GLU A 110 12.02 -2.54 -10.61
N GLY A 111 12.66 -1.37 -10.76
CA GLY A 111 13.18 -0.89 -12.04
C GLY A 111 12.19 -0.15 -12.94
N LEU A 112 10.91 -0.01 -12.54
CA LEU A 112 9.89 0.65 -13.36
C LEU A 112 9.91 2.18 -13.28
N GLY A 113 10.68 2.78 -12.36
CA GLY A 113 10.88 4.24 -12.25
C GLY A 113 9.67 5.05 -11.79
N MET A 114 8.46 4.51 -11.87
CA MET A 114 7.19 5.19 -11.53
C MET A 114 6.81 5.19 -10.04
N MET A 115 7.52 4.41 -9.21
CA MET A 115 7.23 4.28 -7.78
C MET A 115 8.50 4.30 -6.93
N SER A 116 8.40 4.93 -5.77
CA SER A 116 9.34 4.81 -4.67
C SER A 116 8.70 3.94 -3.58
N ILE A 117 9.37 2.85 -3.22
CA ILE A 117 8.87 1.87 -2.27
C ILE A 117 9.84 1.77 -1.11
N SER A 118 9.34 2.00 0.10
CA SER A 118 10.08 1.87 1.35
C SER A 118 9.41 0.83 2.25
N VAL A 119 10.20 0.23 3.13
CA VAL A 119 9.71 -0.73 4.13
C VAL A 119 10.11 -0.22 5.50
N ALA A 120 9.14 -0.10 6.40
CA ALA A 120 9.31 0.29 7.78
C ALA A 120 9.05 -0.90 8.70
N GLY A 121 9.93 -1.12 9.67
CA GLY A 121 9.77 -2.12 10.72
C GLY A 121 8.90 -1.64 11.88
N THR A 122 8.73 -0.33 12.07
CA THR A 122 7.91 0.23 13.14
C THR A 122 6.97 1.36 12.67
N PRO A 123 5.89 1.64 13.40
CA PRO A 123 5.02 2.78 13.13
C PRO A 123 5.79 4.11 13.07
N GLU A 124 6.75 4.32 13.97
CA GLU A 124 7.55 5.54 14.07
C GLU A 124 8.44 5.71 12.83
N GLU A 125 9.08 4.63 12.37
CA GLU A 125 9.86 4.64 11.14
C GLU A 125 8.98 4.92 9.92
N ALA A 126 7.78 4.35 9.86
CA ALA A 126 6.83 4.62 8.77
C ALA A 126 6.43 6.11 8.73
N LEU A 127 6.17 6.72 9.88
CA LEU A 127 5.88 8.16 9.97
C LEU A 127 7.08 9.01 9.55
N ALA A 128 8.29 8.63 9.96
CA ALA A 128 9.51 9.35 9.59
C ALA A 128 9.77 9.29 8.07
N ILE A 129 9.59 8.13 7.43
CA ILE A 129 9.71 8.00 5.96
C ILE A 129 8.65 8.83 5.25
N LEU A 130 7.43 8.86 5.78
CA LEU A 130 6.33 9.66 5.24
C LEU A 130 6.43 11.15 5.58
N ASP A 131 7.46 11.60 6.30
CA ASP A 131 7.59 12.98 6.80
C ASP A 131 6.31 13.45 7.53
N LEU A 132 5.76 12.57 8.38
CA LEU A 132 4.54 12.82 9.16
C LEU A 132 4.90 13.10 10.62
N PRO A 133 4.21 14.07 11.26
CA PRO A 133 4.43 14.33 12.67
C PRO A 133 3.88 13.19 13.53
N GLU A 134 4.48 12.93 14.69
CA GLU A 134 4.05 11.87 15.62
C GLU A 134 2.55 11.95 15.99
N ARG A 135 1.98 13.16 16.07
CA ARG A 135 0.54 13.35 16.31
C ARG A 135 -0.36 12.68 15.27
N ALA A 136 0.13 12.41 14.06
CA ALA A 136 -0.59 11.69 13.02
C ALA A 136 -0.76 10.20 13.35
N ALA A 137 0.08 9.65 14.24
CA ALA A 137 -0.02 8.26 14.70
C ALA A 137 -1.40 7.94 15.26
N ALA A 138 -2.00 8.87 16.01
CA ALA A 138 -3.34 8.68 16.58
C ALA A 138 -4.40 8.50 15.48
N SER A 139 -4.35 9.29 14.41
CA SER A 139 -5.30 9.17 13.30
C SER A 139 -5.07 7.91 12.46
N LEU A 140 -3.80 7.48 12.31
CA LEU A 140 -3.41 6.35 11.47
C LEU A 140 -3.59 5.00 12.14
N PHE A 141 -3.30 4.94 13.43
CA PHE A 141 -3.22 3.70 14.19
C PHE A 141 -4.26 3.62 15.30
N ALA A 142 -5.19 4.59 15.39
CA ALA A 142 -6.40 4.40 16.17
C ALA A 142 -7.02 3.06 15.77
N ALA A 143 -7.21 2.19 16.76
CA ALA A 143 -7.92 0.95 16.57
C ALA A 143 -9.32 1.30 16.04
N ARG A 144 -9.53 1.11 14.74
CA ARG A 144 -10.87 0.91 14.22
C ARG A 144 -11.19 -0.55 14.56
N ASP A 145 -11.78 -0.70 15.75
CA ASP A 145 -12.44 -1.92 16.23
C ASP A 145 -13.52 -2.37 15.24
#